data_AF-B6D915-F1
#
_entry.id   AF-B6D915-F1
#
_cell.length_a   1.000
_cell.length_b   1.000
_cell.length_c   1.000
_cell.angle_alpha   90.00
_cell.angle_beta   90.00
_cell.angle_gamma   90.00
#
_symmetry.space_group_name_H-M   'P 1'
#
loop_
_entity.id
_entity.type
_entity.pdbx_description
1 polymer ?
#
loop_
_entity_poly.entity_id
_entity_poly.type
_entity_poly.pdbx_seq_one_letter_code
_entity_poly.pdbx_strand_id
1 'polypeptide(L)'
;MRIGKVLSIILYVLAALFILGGIGLMASPSSPASTMGAIVGFGFGALFIILGIIASRKEPANSEKLTLIAGKGLFSPWYYIGKEGIYKGKKLLLRWNEIANIFVIHEYEITKSNLSLRTLQTGVPSMSGTIYKMGTFRVITKDGREIDIKNVINPKEILEYIKNTYLKNIS
;
A
#
# COMPACT_ATOMS: atom_id res chain seq x y z
N MET A 1 -8.68 20.61 16.10
CA MET A 1 -7.46 19.79 16.02
C MET A 1 -7.84 18.44 15.38
N ARG A 2 -7.19 17.98 14.30
CA ARG A 2 -7.63 16.77 13.57
C ARG A 2 -7.38 15.52 14.42
N ILE A 3 -8.40 14.67 14.60
CA ILE A 3 -8.40 13.45 15.45
C ILE A 3 -7.16 12.56 15.26
N GLY A 4 -6.71 12.34 14.01
CA GLY A 4 -5.49 11.54 13.74
C GLY A 4 -4.19 12.13 14.30
N LYS A 5 -4.09 13.47 14.43
CA LYS A 5 -2.93 14.10 15.07
C LYS A 5 -2.90 13.84 16.57
N VAL A 6 -4.06 13.89 17.23
CA VAL A 6 -4.19 13.62 18.67
C VAL A 6 -3.90 12.14 18.96
N LEU A 7 -4.43 11.25 18.13
CA LEU A 7 -4.18 9.81 18.25
C LEU A 7 -2.70 9.45 18.03
N SER A 8 -2.06 10.07 17.04
CA SER A 8 -0.62 9.88 16.78
C SER A 8 0.24 10.34 17.96
N ILE A 9 -0.09 11.48 18.57
CA ILE A 9 0.60 11.99 19.77
C ILE A 9 0.47 11.00 20.93
N ILE A 10 -0.75 10.49 21.19
CA ILE A 10 -0.99 9.51 22.26
C ILE A 10 -0.17 8.24 22.05
N LEU A 11 -0.08 7.74 20.80
CA LEU A 11 0.69 6.54 20.48
C LEU A 11 2.19 6.73 20.65
N TYR A 12 2.74 7.91 20.32
CA TYR A 12 4.16 8.20 20.56
C TYR A 12 4.48 8.34 22.05
N VAL A 13 3.57 8.92 22.85
CA VAL A 13 3.74 8.99 24.31
C VAL A 13 3.74 7.59 24.93
N LEU A 14 2.84 6.71 24.49
CA LEU A 14 2.81 5.30 24.91
C LEU A 14 4.10 4.57 24.52
N ALA A 15 4.60 4.77 23.29
CA ALA A 15 5.87 4.20 22.87
C ALA A 15 7.03 4.62 23.77
N ALA A 16 7.11 5.90 24.10
CA ALA A 16 8.16 6.43 24.98
C ALA A 16 8.11 5.81 26.38
N LEU A 17 6.91 5.64 26.96
CA LEU A 17 6.73 5.00 28.26
C LEU A 17 7.17 3.53 28.27
N PHE A 18 6.81 2.78 27.23
CA PHE A 18 7.20 1.37 27.10
C PHE A 18 8.70 1.18 26.88
N ILE A 19 9.34 2.05 26.09
CA ILE A 19 10.79 2.05 25.89
C ILE A 19 11.52 2.42 27.19
N LEU A 20 11.06 3.46 27.88
CA LEU A 20 11.66 3.90 29.15
C LEU A 20 11.51 2.84 30.25
N GLY A 21 10.35 2.17 30.32
CA GLY A 21 10.12 1.03 31.20
C GLY A 21 11.02 -0.16 30.88
N GLY A 22 11.23 -0.47 29.60
CA GLY A 22 12.16 -1.51 29.15
C GLY A 22 13.61 -1.21 29.54
N ILE A 23 14.04 0.06 29.41
CA ILE A 23 15.38 0.52 29.83
C ILE A 23 15.54 0.42 31.36
N GLY A 24 14.55 0.85 32.14
CA GLY A 24 14.59 0.76 33.60
C GLY A 24 14.67 -0.68 34.12
N LEU A 25 14.03 -1.62 33.42
CA LEU A 25 14.11 -3.05 33.71
C LEU A 25 15.49 -3.65 33.38
N MET A 26 16.18 -3.15 32.35
CA MET A 26 17.56 -3.53 32.07
C MET A 26 18.58 -2.98 33.08
N ALA A 27 18.27 -1.86 33.74
CA ALA A 27 19.11 -1.28 34.79
C ALA A 27 18.98 -2.01 36.16
N SER A 28 18.04 -2.95 36.28
CA SER A 28 17.80 -3.75 37.48
C SER A 28 18.63 -5.05 37.47
N PRO A 29 18.90 -5.69 38.63
CA PRO A 29 19.73 -6.89 38.70
C PRO A 29 19.23 -7.99 37.75
N SER A 30 20.18 -8.70 37.14
CA SER A 30 19.91 -9.72 36.12
C SER A 30 19.04 -10.85 36.68
N SER A 31 17.76 -10.86 36.29
CA SER A 31 16.83 -11.95 36.55
C SER A 31 16.11 -12.30 35.24
N PRO A 32 15.62 -13.53 35.06
CA PRO A 32 14.85 -13.90 33.87
C PRO A 32 13.62 -13.00 33.66
N ALA A 33 13.03 -12.52 34.75
CA ALA A 33 11.89 -11.60 34.73
C ALA A 33 12.26 -10.20 34.20
N SER A 34 13.46 -9.68 34.48
CA SER A 34 13.90 -8.37 33.97
C SER A 34 14.23 -8.41 32.47
N THR A 35 14.84 -9.49 31.99
CA THR A 35 15.07 -9.71 30.55
C THR A 35 13.76 -9.84 29.77
N MET A 36 12.81 -10.61 30.29
CA MET A 36 11.50 -10.79 29.64
C MET A 36 10.69 -9.48 29.64
N GLY A 37 10.74 -8.72 30.73
CA GLY A 37 10.11 -7.40 30.82
C GLY A 37 10.71 -6.38 29.84
N ALA A 38 12.02 -6.41 29.60
CA ALA A 38 12.68 -5.56 28.62
C ALA A 38 12.26 -5.90 27.17
N ILE A 39 12.20 -7.20 26.82
CA ILE A 39 11.75 -7.65 25.49
C ILE A 39 10.32 -7.18 25.21
N VAL A 40 9.43 -7.32 26.20
CA VAL A 40 8.04 -6.85 26.11
C VAL A 40 8.02 -5.32 25.98
N GLY A 41 8.79 -4.59 26.79
CA GLY A 41 8.90 -3.13 26.74
C GLY A 41 9.31 -2.60 25.36
N PHE A 42 10.40 -3.12 24.81
CA PHE A 42 10.87 -2.72 23.47
C PHE A 42 9.94 -3.18 22.35
N GLY A 43 9.38 -4.38 22.44
CA GLY A 43 8.45 -4.93 21.44
C GLY A 43 7.18 -4.09 21.32
N PHE A 44 6.54 -3.78 22.45
CA PHE A 44 5.36 -2.90 22.47
C PHE A 44 5.72 -1.46 22.12
N GLY A 45 6.87 -0.95 22.57
CA GLY A 45 7.37 0.37 22.19
C GLY A 45 7.50 0.55 20.68
N ALA A 46 8.13 -0.42 20.00
CA ALA A 46 8.26 -0.43 18.55
C ALA A 46 6.89 -0.53 17.84
N LEU A 47 5.97 -1.35 18.35
CA LEU A 47 4.61 -1.47 17.83
C LEU A 47 3.85 -0.13 17.88
N PHE A 48 3.95 0.59 18.99
CA PHE A 48 3.30 1.90 19.16
C PHE A 48 3.92 2.98 18.27
N ILE A 49 5.22 2.93 17.97
CA ILE A 49 5.85 3.81 16.97
C ILE A 49 5.26 3.56 15.58
N ILE A 50 5.13 2.29 15.17
CA ILE A 50 4.56 1.92 13.87
C ILE A 50 3.11 2.40 13.76
N LEU A 51 2.30 2.17 14.79
CA LEU A 51 0.92 2.64 14.86
C LEU A 51 0.84 4.18 14.87
N GLY A 52 1.76 4.85 15.58
CA GLY A 52 1.87 6.31 15.61
C GLY A 52 2.17 6.90 14.24
N ILE A 53 3.05 6.26 13.45
CA ILE A 53 3.35 6.63 12.07
C ILE A 53 2.11 6.43 11.18
N ILE A 54 1.38 5.32 11.34
CA ILE A 54 0.15 5.04 10.59
C ILE A 54 -0.93 6.07 10.91
N ALA A 55 -1.16 6.38 12.19
CA ALA A 55 -2.14 7.38 12.63
C ALA A 55 -1.74 8.82 12.21
N SER A 56 -0.44 9.11 12.13
CA SER A 56 0.07 10.41 11.65
C SER A 56 -0.10 10.59 10.15
N ARG A 57 -0.22 9.49 9.38
CA ARG A 57 -0.50 9.58 7.94
C ARG A 57 -1.90 10.14 7.76
N LYS A 58 -1.94 11.45 7.49
CA LYS A 58 -3.09 12.25 7.04
C LYS A 58 -4.09 11.36 6.27
N GLU A 59 -5.21 11.05 6.92
CA GLU A 59 -6.41 10.55 6.26
C GLU A 59 -6.69 11.48 5.07
N PRO A 60 -6.84 10.96 3.85
CA PRO A 60 -7.08 11.82 2.72
C PRO A 60 -8.45 12.47 2.91
N ALA A 61 -8.49 13.80 3.05
CA ALA A 61 -9.73 14.58 2.99
C ALA A 61 -10.44 14.51 1.61
N ASN A 62 -9.92 13.68 0.70
CA ASN A 62 -10.47 13.37 -0.61
C ASN A 62 -10.69 11.86 -0.79
N SER A 63 -10.58 11.05 0.27
CA SER A 63 -10.76 9.59 0.16
C SER A 63 -12.15 9.28 -0.33
N GLU A 64 -13.22 9.91 0.17
CA GLU A 64 -14.60 9.63 -0.25
C GLU A 64 -14.80 9.75 -1.77
N LYS A 65 -14.13 10.70 -2.43
CA LYS A 65 -14.23 10.87 -3.90
C LYS A 65 -13.33 9.91 -4.69
N LEU A 66 -12.29 9.36 -4.07
CA LEU A 66 -11.42 8.30 -4.61
C LEU A 66 -11.96 6.89 -4.32
N THR A 67 -12.80 6.73 -3.29
CA THR A 67 -13.30 5.43 -2.81
C THR A 67 -14.31 4.83 -3.78
N LEU A 68 -15.03 5.65 -4.56
CA LEU A 68 -16.10 5.17 -5.45
C LEU A 68 -15.64 4.55 -6.77
N ILE A 69 -14.38 4.76 -7.20
CA ILE A 69 -13.83 4.12 -8.42
C ILE A 69 -12.85 2.99 -8.05
N ALA A 70 -12.30 3.03 -6.83
CA ALA A 70 -11.45 2.00 -6.26
C ALA A 70 -12.24 0.88 -5.55
N GLY A 71 -13.52 0.66 -5.88
CA GLY A 71 -14.31 -0.48 -5.38
C GLY A 71 -13.71 -1.86 -5.70
N LYS A 72 -12.64 -1.90 -6.51
CA LYS A 72 -11.77 -3.06 -6.77
C LYS A 72 -10.26 -2.71 -6.81
N GLY A 73 -9.87 -1.49 -6.40
CA GLY A 73 -8.79 -0.72 -7.02
C GLY A 73 -7.35 -0.91 -6.50
N LEU A 74 -6.59 -1.75 -7.21
CA LEU A 74 -5.13 -1.60 -7.35
C LEU A 74 -4.81 -1.59 -8.84
N PHE A 75 -4.49 -0.41 -9.38
CA PHE A 75 -4.02 -0.27 -10.77
C PHE A 75 -2.61 -0.83 -10.90
N SER A 76 -1.73 -0.54 -9.93
CA SER A 76 -0.41 -1.12 -9.71
C SER A 76 -0.05 -0.89 -8.24
N PRO A 77 0.88 -1.62 -7.61
CA PRO A 77 1.20 -1.46 -6.18
C PRO A 77 1.53 -0.02 -5.76
N TRP A 78 1.96 0.82 -6.71
CA TRP A 78 2.39 2.19 -6.46
C TRP A 78 1.58 3.25 -7.21
N TYR A 79 0.70 2.83 -8.13
CA TYR A 79 -0.05 3.74 -9.00
C TYR A 79 -1.55 3.54 -8.87
N TYR A 80 -2.27 4.64 -8.98
CA TYR A 80 -3.72 4.70 -8.83
C TYR A 80 -4.35 5.52 -9.95
N ILE A 81 -5.55 5.12 -10.37
CA ILE A 81 -6.36 5.85 -11.34
C ILE A 81 -7.34 6.71 -10.54
N GLY A 82 -7.35 8.00 -10.81
CA GLY A 82 -8.30 8.95 -10.23
C GLY A 82 -9.01 9.77 -11.29
N LYS A 83 -9.96 10.59 -10.88
CA LYS A 83 -10.77 11.41 -11.79
C LYS A 83 -9.95 12.42 -12.60
N GLU A 84 -8.87 12.94 -12.02
CA GLU A 84 -8.00 13.94 -12.68
C GLU A 84 -6.91 13.31 -13.55
N GLY A 85 -6.53 12.06 -13.27
CA GLY A 85 -5.39 11.43 -13.92
C GLY A 85 -4.82 10.22 -13.18
N ILE A 86 -3.57 9.91 -13.50
CA ILE A 86 -2.79 8.85 -12.87
C ILE A 86 -1.99 9.42 -11.70
N TYR A 87 -2.06 8.75 -10.55
CA TYR A 87 -1.36 9.13 -9.32
C TYR A 87 -0.26 8.11 -9.01
N LYS A 88 0.84 8.59 -8.41
CA LYS A 88 1.86 7.76 -7.76
C LYS A 88 1.81 8.02 -6.25
N GLY A 89 1.30 7.06 -5.49
CA GLY A 89 0.93 7.30 -4.09
C GLY A 89 -0.07 8.46 -3.96
N LYS A 90 0.30 9.54 -3.27
CA LYS A 90 -0.55 10.73 -3.07
C LYS A 90 -0.33 11.85 -4.09
N LYS A 91 0.65 11.71 -4.98
CA LYS A 91 1.02 12.77 -5.93
C LYS A 91 0.39 12.49 -7.29
N LEU A 92 -0.28 13.49 -7.86
CA LEU A 92 -0.73 13.44 -9.25
C LEU A 92 0.50 13.40 -10.15
N LEU A 93 0.61 12.34 -10.96
CA LEU A 93 1.75 12.11 -11.84
C LEU A 93 1.47 12.65 -13.24
N LEU A 94 0.29 12.32 -13.78
CA LEU A 94 -0.14 12.71 -15.12
C LEU A 94 -1.62 13.02 -15.10
N ARG A 95 -2.04 14.12 -15.72
CA ARG A 95 -3.46 14.40 -15.96
C ARG A 95 -3.96 13.66 -17.19
N TRP A 96 -5.26 13.35 -17.25
CA TRP A 96 -5.84 12.73 -18.45
C TRP A 96 -5.63 13.54 -19.72
N ASN A 97 -5.68 14.88 -19.62
CA ASN A 97 -5.48 15.77 -20.77
C ASN A 97 -4.02 15.88 -21.24
N GLU A 98 -3.05 15.44 -20.43
CA GLU A 98 -1.62 15.40 -20.77
C GLU A 98 -1.25 14.09 -21.49
N ILE A 99 -2.11 13.08 -21.44
CA ILE A 99 -1.88 11.78 -22.06
C ILE A 99 -2.29 11.88 -23.54
N ALA A 100 -1.34 11.56 -24.42
CA ALA A 100 -1.58 11.40 -25.85
C ALA A 100 -2.02 9.98 -26.18
N ASN A 101 -1.36 8.98 -25.58
CA ASN A 101 -1.70 7.58 -25.83
C ASN A 101 -1.32 6.70 -24.62
N ILE A 102 -1.99 5.55 -24.51
CA ILE A 102 -1.72 4.54 -23.50
C ILE A 102 -1.95 3.16 -24.10
N PHE A 103 -1.00 2.25 -23.88
CA PHE A 103 -1.08 0.87 -24.37
C PHE A 103 -0.29 -0.09 -23.49
N VAL A 104 -0.59 -1.38 -23.62
CA VAL A 104 0.14 -2.47 -22.94
C VAL A 104 1.35 -2.85 -23.78
N ILE A 105 2.54 -2.85 -23.18
CA ILE A 105 3.78 -3.28 -23.84
C ILE A 105 4.23 -4.68 -23.45
N HIS A 106 3.77 -5.17 -22.30
CA HIS A 106 4.15 -6.48 -21.80
C HIS A 106 3.08 -7.04 -20.87
N GLU A 107 2.83 -8.35 -20.94
CA GLU A 107 1.95 -9.10 -20.05
C GLU A 107 2.67 -10.35 -19.55
N TYR A 108 2.43 -10.69 -18.30
CA TYR A 108 2.95 -11.88 -17.64
C TYR A 108 1.99 -12.33 -16.55
N GLU A 109 2.01 -13.62 -16.24
CA GLU A 109 1.14 -14.20 -15.22
C GLU A 109 1.93 -14.39 -13.92
N ILE A 110 1.31 -14.04 -12.79
CA ILE A 110 1.83 -14.32 -11.45
C ILE A 110 0.88 -15.28 -10.76
N THR A 111 1.40 -16.46 -10.40
CA THR A 111 0.70 -17.38 -9.51
C THR A 111 1.00 -16.99 -8.07
N LYS A 112 -0.01 -16.53 -7.34
CA LYS A 112 0.12 -16.34 -5.90
C LYS A 112 -0.34 -17.62 -5.22
N SER A 113 0.63 -18.41 -4.76
CA SER A 113 0.35 -19.56 -3.90
C SER A 113 -0.03 -19.05 -2.51
N ASN A 114 -1.24 -19.37 -2.07
CA ASN A 114 -1.56 -19.25 -0.65
C ASN A 114 -1.04 -20.53 -0.01
N LEU A 115 -0.01 -20.41 0.84
CA LEU A 115 0.37 -21.51 1.72
C LEU A 115 -0.84 -21.76 2.62
N SER A 116 -1.55 -22.84 2.37
CA SER A 116 -2.73 -23.20 3.15
C SER A 116 -2.31 -23.41 4.60
N LEU A 117 -3.03 -22.80 5.54
CA LEU A 117 -2.86 -23.02 6.98
C LEU A 117 -3.02 -24.51 7.34
N ARG A 118 -3.76 -25.26 6.50
CA ARG A 118 -3.90 -26.72 6.57
C ARG A 118 -2.59 -27.45 6.28
N THR A 119 -1.75 -26.94 5.37
CA THR A 119 -0.44 -27.52 5.05
C THR A 119 0.55 -27.39 6.21
N LEU A 120 0.44 -26.32 7.02
CA LEU A 120 1.20 -26.17 8.27
C LEU A 120 0.73 -27.14 9.38
N GLN A 121 -0.51 -27.63 9.32
CA GLN A 121 -1.08 -28.54 10.32
C GLN A 121 -1.02 -30.03 9.93
N THR A 122 -1.08 -30.37 8.64
CA THR A 122 -1.19 -31.77 8.19
C THR A 122 0.01 -32.27 7.39
N GLY A 123 0.97 -31.42 7.03
CA GLY A 123 2.14 -31.80 6.22
C GLY A 123 1.81 -32.17 4.76
N VAL A 124 0.54 -32.12 4.35
CA VAL A 124 0.10 -32.39 2.98
C VAL A 124 0.04 -31.08 2.20
N PRO A 125 0.84 -30.91 1.13
CA PRO A 125 0.81 -29.69 0.32
C PRO A 125 -0.52 -29.61 -0.44
N SER A 126 -1.36 -28.65 -0.05
CA SER A 126 -2.53 -28.25 -0.82
C SER A 126 -2.21 -26.90 -1.46
N MET A 127 -1.71 -26.95 -2.69
CA MET A 127 -1.46 -25.76 -3.50
C MET A 127 -2.78 -25.34 -4.16
N SER A 128 -3.48 -24.40 -3.54
CA SER A 128 -4.48 -23.58 -4.24
C SER A 128 -3.84 -22.22 -4.53
N GLY A 129 -3.54 -21.97 -5.81
CA GLY A 129 -2.96 -20.72 -6.27
C GLY A 129 -3.97 -19.93 -7.10
N THR A 130 -4.06 -18.63 -6.88
CA THR A 130 -4.80 -17.73 -7.77
C THR A 130 -3.83 -17.19 -8.82
N ILE A 131 -4.15 -17.36 -10.09
CA ILE A 131 -3.39 -16.81 -11.21
C ILE A 131 -3.86 -15.37 -11.44
N TYR A 132 -2.92 -14.42 -11.35
CA TYR A 132 -3.17 -13.01 -11.67
C TYR A 132 -2.45 -12.64 -12.96
N LYS A 133 -3.16 -12.02 -13.90
CA LYS A 133 -2.53 -11.41 -15.07
C LYS A 133 -1.98 -10.05 -14.67
N MET A 134 -0.70 -9.83 -14.91
CA MET A 134 -0.04 -8.54 -14.72
C MET A 134 0.61 -8.05 -16.00
N GLY A 135 0.92 -6.76 -16.08
CA GLY A 135 1.59 -6.21 -17.24
C GLY A 135 2.22 -4.86 -17.01
N THR A 136 2.76 -4.30 -18.08
CA THR A 136 3.33 -2.95 -18.10
C THR A 136 2.55 -2.10 -19.09
N PHE A 137 2.08 -0.94 -18.61
CA PHE A 137 1.53 0.11 -19.46
C PHE A 137 2.65 1.06 -19.86
N ARG A 138 2.66 1.44 -21.13
CA ARG A 138 3.38 2.63 -21.59
C ARG A 138 2.39 3.76 -21.79
N VAL A 139 2.67 4.87 -21.12
CA VAL A 139 1.90 6.11 -21.25
C VAL A 139 2.75 7.10 -22.03
N ILE A 140 2.25 7.53 -23.19
CA ILE A 140 2.86 8.59 -23.99
C ILE A 140 2.12 9.88 -23.68
N THR A 141 2.88 10.87 -23.24
CA THR A 141 2.38 12.22 -22.97
C THR A 141 2.38 13.07 -24.25
N LYS A 142 1.57 14.13 -24.28
CA LYS A 142 1.51 15.06 -25.41
C LYS A 142 2.81 15.81 -25.65
N ASP A 143 3.64 15.95 -24.62
CA ASP A 143 4.99 16.50 -24.73
C ASP A 143 6.05 15.45 -25.10
N GLY A 144 5.64 14.23 -25.47
CA GLY A 144 6.52 13.20 -26.02
C GLY A 144 7.26 12.36 -24.99
N ARG A 145 7.05 12.57 -23.68
CA ARG A 145 7.63 11.69 -22.64
C ARG A 145 6.92 10.35 -22.63
N GLU A 146 7.70 9.29 -22.51
CA GLU A 146 7.23 7.93 -22.30
C GLU A 146 7.40 7.53 -20.83
N ILE A 147 6.31 7.03 -20.22
CA ILE A 147 6.31 6.60 -18.82
C ILE A 147 5.79 5.17 -18.73
N ASP A 148 6.64 4.29 -18.21
CA ASP A 148 6.30 2.88 -18.03
C ASP A 148 5.78 2.61 -16.62
N ILE A 149 4.54 2.11 -16.54
CA ILE A 149 3.85 1.71 -15.31
C ILE A 149 3.83 0.20 -15.23
N LYS A 150 4.65 -0.36 -14.35
CA LYS A 150 4.82 -1.81 -14.16
C LYS A 150 3.82 -2.39 -13.18
N ASN A 151 3.66 -3.73 -13.23
CA ASN A 151 2.84 -4.52 -12.32
C ASN A 151 1.36 -4.11 -12.34
N VAL A 152 0.83 -3.79 -13.53
CA VAL A 152 -0.58 -3.45 -13.72
C VAL A 152 -1.42 -4.72 -13.71
N ILE A 153 -2.41 -4.81 -12.84
CA ILE A 153 -3.28 -5.98 -12.73
C ILE A 153 -4.31 -5.96 -13.86
N ASN A 154 -4.55 -7.10 -14.52
CA ASN A 154 -5.48 -7.24 -15.65
C ASN A 154 -5.31 -6.10 -16.69
N PRO A 155 -4.12 -5.97 -17.29
CA PRO A 155 -3.73 -4.80 -18.07
C PRO A 155 -4.72 -4.49 -19.23
N LYS A 156 -5.26 -5.48 -19.93
CA LYS A 156 -6.23 -5.23 -21.02
C LYS A 156 -7.55 -4.63 -20.52
N GLU A 157 -8.12 -5.20 -19.46
CA GLU A 157 -9.39 -4.75 -18.88
C GLU A 157 -9.27 -3.32 -18.37
N ILE A 158 -8.16 -3.00 -17.69
CA ILE A 158 -7.90 -1.65 -17.21
C ILE A 158 -7.69 -0.68 -18.38
N LEU A 159 -6.97 -1.09 -19.43
CA LEU A 159 -6.74 -0.24 -20.59
C LEU A 159 -8.06 0.15 -21.26
N GLU A 160 -8.94 -0.84 -21.46
CA GLU A 160 -10.27 -0.63 -22.01
C GLU A 160 -11.10 0.31 -21.12
N TYR A 161 -11.09 0.09 -19.80
CA TYR A 161 -11.75 0.97 -18.84
C TYR A 161 -11.24 2.42 -18.93
N ILE A 162 -9.92 2.64 -18.99
CA ILE A 162 -9.34 3.99 -19.09
C ILE A 162 -9.77 4.66 -20.38
N LYS A 163 -9.68 3.96 -21.51
CA LYS A 163 -10.07 4.49 -22.83
C LYS A 163 -11.54 4.90 -22.85
N ASN A 164 -12.41 4.03 -22.35
CA ASN A 164 -13.86 4.27 -22.37
C ASN A 164 -14.33 5.34 -21.37
N THR A 165 -13.61 5.50 -20.25
CA THR A 165 -14.03 6.40 -19.17
C THR A 165 -13.41 7.78 -19.27
N TYR A 166 -12.11 7.86 -19.57
CA TYR A 166 -11.34 9.10 -19.43
C TYR A 166 -10.80 9.65 -20.76
N LEU A 167 -10.58 8.79 -21.75
CA LEU A 167 -9.99 9.20 -23.04
C LEU A 167 -11.01 9.20 -24.19
N LYS A 168 -12.29 8.97 -23.91
CA LYS A 168 -13.37 8.86 -24.90
C LYS A 168 -13.52 10.10 -25.80
N ASN A 169 -13.09 11.27 -25.33
CA ASN A 169 -13.26 12.56 -26.00
C ASN A 169 -11.92 13.21 -26.42
N ILE A 170 -10.83 12.46 -26.51
CA ILE A 170 -9.50 12.98 -26.91
C ILE A 170 -9.18 12.60 -28.38
N SER A 171 -10.12 12.01 -29.11
CA SER A 171 -10.03 11.76 -30.56
C SER A 171 -10.37 13.00 -31.38
#